data_AF-C0PP69-F1
#
_entry.id   AF-C0PP69-F1
#
_cell.length_a   1.000
_cell.length_b   1.000
_cell.length_c   1.000
_cell.angle_alpha   90.00
_cell.angle_beta   90.00
_cell.angle_gamma   90.00
#
_symmetry.space_group_name_H-M   'P 1'
#
loop_
_entity.id
_entity.type
_entity.pdbx_description
1 polymer ?
#
loop_
_entity_poly.entity_id
_entity_poly.type
_entity_poly.pdbx_seq_one_letter_code
_entity_poly.pdbx_strand_id
1 'polypeptide(L)'
;MKTQLEIEPRFPLFGGWQTTFTVGYGLPLEDFVFYSDGKRFLNITFGSPLEEILIEKLIVKVVLPEGSKDIEVSAPFPTQQQQEVKYSHLDIVGRPVVVLEKPDVIPEHNLYFQVYYRFSNISLLREPLMLITGFFLLFVACIVYMRTDMSISKSSPSYLAKLQWDEVQATVQKIQGIFEQCLAVHDKLEASLRDLSRTGDIQSCKAARKAADTQFKELSKDLKPLLATLQSSPQSYQILPKVEDLIVKEREMQEKLMTRHSTVVDSFEKKLRGQDVENRIALQQQKIAALRQEVESLLEYISEI
;
A
#
# COMPACT_ATOMS: atom_id res chain seq x y z
N MET A 1 13.29 44.00 3.81
CA MET A 1 13.21 44.13 5.28
C MET A 1 14.53 43.61 5.85
N LYS A 2 15.16 44.32 6.79
CA LYS A 2 16.36 43.84 7.48
C LYS A 2 15.93 43.30 8.85
N THR A 3 16.32 42.08 9.17
CA THR A 3 16.11 41.49 10.50
C THR A 3 17.34 41.78 11.33
N GLN A 4 17.16 42.39 12.50
CA GLN A 4 18.24 42.66 13.45
C GLN A 4 18.19 41.64 14.59
N LEU A 5 19.35 41.11 14.95
CA LEU A 5 19.52 40.17 16.06
C LEU A 5 20.53 40.77 17.03
N GLU A 6 20.08 41.06 18.25
CA GLU A 6 20.92 41.53 19.33
C GLU A 6 21.32 40.33 20.21
N ILE A 7 22.62 40.20 20.50
CA ILE A 7 23.17 39.07 21.26
C ILE A 7 23.94 39.62 22.45
N GLU A 8 23.48 39.27 23.65
CA GLU A 8 24.18 39.59 24.89
C GLU A 8 25.10 38.41 25.30
N PRO A 9 26.41 38.63 25.46
CA PRO A 9 27.31 37.61 26.00
C PRO A 9 26.96 37.27 27.45
N ARG A 10 27.30 36.05 27.90
CA ARG A 10 27.02 35.59 29.28
C ARG A 10 27.72 36.42 30.37
N PHE A 11 28.75 37.17 29.99
CA PHE A 11 29.53 38.03 30.86
C PHE A 11 30.07 39.22 30.04
N PRO A 12 30.24 40.41 30.65
CA PRO A 12 30.84 41.55 29.96
C PRO A 12 32.29 41.26 29.57
N LEU A 13 32.68 41.67 28.35
CA LEU A 13 34.03 41.44 27.84
C LEU A 13 34.96 42.58 28.25
N PHE A 14 36.00 42.25 29.02
CA PHE A 14 37.11 43.15 29.32
C PHE A 14 38.33 42.83 28.44
N GLY A 15 39.33 43.73 28.41
CA GLY A 15 40.52 43.58 27.57
C GLY A 15 41.19 42.20 27.72
N GLY A 16 41.31 41.47 26.61
CA GLY A 16 41.91 40.13 26.54
C GLY A 16 40.95 38.97 26.83
N TRP A 17 39.68 39.22 27.18
CA TRP A 17 38.71 38.16 27.37
C TRP A 17 38.20 37.65 26.02
N GLN A 18 38.04 36.33 25.91
CA GLN A 18 37.57 35.66 24.69
C GLN A 18 36.22 35.02 24.95
N THR A 19 35.33 35.07 23.95
CA THR A 19 34.03 34.38 23.99
C THR A 19 33.83 33.61 22.70
N THR A 20 33.25 32.42 22.82
CA THR A 20 32.92 31.57 21.69
C THR A 20 31.42 31.33 21.69
N PHE A 21 30.78 31.61 20.57
CA PHE A 21 29.35 31.41 20.38
C PHE A 21 29.09 30.92 18.96
N THR A 22 27.92 30.31 18.77
CA THR A 22 27.47 29.79 17.48
C THR A 22 26.10 30.35 17.19
N VAL A 23 25.94 30.99 16.03
CA VAL A 23 24.66 31.48 15.52
C VAL A 23 24.33 30.71 14.24
N GLY A 24 23.10 30.25 14.14
CA GLY A 24 22.58 29.57 12.95
C GLY A 24 21.19 30.07 12.62
N TYR A 25 20.92 30.26 11.33
CA TYR A 25 19.62 30.65 10.82
C TYR A 25 19.35 29.95 9.49
N GLY A 26 18.07 29.77 9.16
CA GLY A 26 17.62 29.22 7.88
C GLY A 26 17.07 30.33 6.99
N LEU A 27 17.41 30.30 5.71
CA LEU A 27 16.87 31.20 4.70
C LEU A 27 16.22 30.39 3.58
N PRO A 28 15.16 30.92 2.92
CA PRO A 28 14.60 30.29 1.73
C PRO A 28 15.65 30.17 0.63
N LEU A 29 15.81 28.98 0.04
CA LEU A 29 16.83 28.77 -1.00
C LEU A 29 16.55 29.56 -2.28
N GLU A 30 15.29 29.89 -2.56
CA GLU A 30 14.85 30.60 -3.77
C GLU A 30 15.53 31.96 -3.95
N ASP A 31 15.90 32.62 -2.85
CA ASP A 31 16.52 33.94 -2.86
C ASP A 31 18.04 33.91 -3.08
N PHE A 32 18.68 32.73 -2.91
CA PHE A 32 20.14 32.59 -2.90
C PHE A 32 20.68 31.59 -3.93
N VAL A 33 19.86 30.64 -4.37
CA VAL A 33 20.25 29.63 -5.36
C VAL A 33 19.50 29.88 -6.65
N PHE A 34 20.26 30.18 -7.69
CA PHE A 34 19.75 30.50 -9.00
C PHE A 34 20.14 29.42 -10.01
N TYR A 35 19.39 29.35 -11.11
CA TYR A 35 19.64 28.41 -12.19
C TYR A 35 19.95 29.18 -13.47
N SER A 36 21.08 28.86 -14.11
CA SER A 36 21.49 29.45 -15.38
C SER A 36 22.26 28.44 -16.22
N ASP A 37 21.90 28.34 -17.49
CA ASP A 37 22.65 27.57 -18.50
C ASP A 37 22.96 26.11 -18.09
N GLY A 38 21.98 25.41 -17.53
CA GLY A 38 22.16 24.01 -17.12
C GLY A 38 22.92 23.82 -15.79
N LYS A 39 23.48 24.88 -15.20
CA LYS A 39 24.18 24.90 -13.91
C LYS A 39 23.34 25.63 -12.85
N ARG A 40 23.50 25.24 -11.59
CA ARG A 40 23.00 26.00 -10.45
C ARG A 40 24.15 26.83 -9.89
N PHE A 41 23.84 27.99 -9.36
CA PHE A 41 24.82 28.77 -8.64
C PHE A 41 24.25 29.34 -7.36
N LEU A 42 25.04 29.25 -6.29
CA LEU A 42 24.79 29.92 -5.03
C LEU A 42 25.38 31.32 -5.12
N ASN A 43 24.60 32.35 -4.78
CA ASN A 43 25.08 33.72 -4.67
C ASN A 43 24.84 34.25 -3.26
N ILE A 44 25.90 34.47 -2.49
CA ILE A 44 25.81 34.93 -1.10
C ILE A 44 27.00 35.82 -0.76
N THR A 45 26.88 36.65 0.28
CA THR A 45 27.96 37.54 0.73
C THR A 45 29.07 36.76 1.40
N PHE A 46 30.31 37.06 1.03
CA PHE A 46 31.50 36.52 1.66
C PHE A 46 31.88 37.37 2.87
N GLY A 47 31.36 37.04 4.04
CA GLY A 47 31.71 37.78 5.26
C GLY A 47 30.76 37.56 6.41
N SER A 48 31.03 38.27 7.51
CA SER A 48 30.22 38.19 8.72
C SER A 48 29.06 39.19 8.67
N PRO A 49 27.86 38.82 9.15
CA PRO A 49 26.76 39.76 9.34
C PRO A 49 27.00 40.72 10.52
N LEU A 50 28.08 40.55 11.29
CA LEU A 50 28.45 41.44 12.38
C LEU A 50 29.09 42.72 11.82
N GLU A 51 28.58 43.87 12.24
CA GLU A 51 29.09 45.17 11.83
C GLU A 51 30.34 45.54 12.65
N GLU A 52 31.25 46.29 12.02
CA GLU A 52 32.42 46.94 12.68
C GLU A 52 33.43 46.00 13.39
N ILE A 53 33.50 44.72 12.98
CA ILE A 53 34.52 43.79 13.49
C ILE A 53 35.64 43.52 12.48
N LEU A 54 36.86 43.32 13.00
CA LEU A 54 37.98 42.77 12.23
C LEU A 54 38.03 41.25 12.44
N ILE A 55 38.10 40.49 11.34
CA ILE A 55 38.20 39.03 11.40
C ILE A 55 39.61 38.63 10.95
N GLU A 56 40.39 38.08 11.87
CA GLU A 56 41.76 37.61 11.59
C GLU A 56 41.77 36.45 10.57
N LYS A 57 40.86 35.49 10.73
CA LYS A 57 40.74 34.33 9.82
C LYS A 57 39.26 33.99 9.57
N LEU A 58 38.79 34.19 8.33
CA LEU A 58 37.47 33.77 7.89
C LEU A 58 37.57 32.46 7.09
N ILE A 59 36.79 31.47 7.49
CA ILE A 59 36.65 30.19 6.78
C ILE A 59 35.19 30.03 6.38
N VAL A 60 34.92 30.05 5.08
CA VAL A 60 33.58 29.82 4.52
C VAL A 60 33.53 28.41 3.96
N LYS A 61 32.67 27.56 4.54
CA LYS A 61 32.44 26.19 4.06
C LYS A 61 31.07 26.08 3.37
N VAL A 62 31.07 25.93 2.06
CA VAL A 62 29.86 25.72 1.27
C VAL A 62 29.64 24.23 1.05
N VAL A 63 28.63 23.66 1.70
CA VAL A 63 28.26 22.25 1.57
C VAL A 63 27.24 22.11 0.44
N LEU A 64 27.59 21.39 -0.62
CA LEU A 64 26.72 21.17 -1.77
C LEU A 64 25.96 19.82 -1.66
N PRO A 65 24.82 19.66 -2.34
CA PRO A 65 24.08 18.40 -2.36
C PRO A 65 24.92 17.23 -2.90
N GLU A 66 24.63 16.01 -2.42
CA GLU A 66 25.28 14.79 -2.93
C GLU A 66 25.02 14.63 -4.44
N GLY A 67 26.07 14.31 -5.20
CA GLY A 67 25.97 14.18 -6.66
C GLY A 67 26.15 15.49 -7.44
N SER A 68 26.53 16.58 -6.75
CA SER A 68 27.00 17.81 -7.41
C SER A 68 28.32 17.56 -8.15
N LYS A 69 28.40 18.02 -9.41
CA LYS A 69 29.55 17.88 -10.31
C LYS A 69 30.01 19.26 -10.82
N ASP A 70 31.22 19.33 -11.38
CA ASP A 70 31.77 20.52 -12.05
C ASP A 70 31.65 21.79 -11.19
N ILE A 71 32.30 21.77 -10.02
CA ILE A 71 32.21 22.86 -9.03
C ILE A 71 33.22 23.96 -9.41
N GLU A 72 32.72 25.17 -9.65
CA GLU A 72 33.52 26.35 -9.99
C GLU A 72 33.20 27.47 -9.00
N VAL A 73 34.22 28.15 -8.47
CA VAL A 73 34.06 29.25 -7.52
C VAL A 73 34.49 30.55 -8.17
N SER A 74 33.62 31.55 -8.14
CA SER A 74 33.89 32.92 -8.55
C SER A 74 33.85 33.80 -7.30
N ALA A 75 35.03 34.22 -6.85
CA ALA A 75 35.20 35.15 -5.73
C ALA A 75 35.80 36.46 -6.24
N PRO A 76 35.35 37.63 -5.74
CA PRO A 76 35.84 38.93 -6.21
C PRO A 76 37.25 39.29 -5.70
N PHE A 77 37.82 38.48 -4.80
CA PHE A 77 39.16 38.65 -4.23
C PHE A 77 39.88 37.30 -4.16
N PRO A 78 41.22 37.28 -4.06
CA PRO A 78 41.99 36.05 -3.92
C PRO A 78 41.67 35.34 -2.59
N THR A 79 41.21 34.08 -2.68
CA THR A 79 40.95 33.20 -1.54
C THR A 79 41.68 31.88 -1.71
N GLN A 80 42.13 31.27 -0.61
CA GLN A 80 42.62 29.90 -0.65
C GLN A 80 41.43 28.94 -0.75
N GLN A 81 41.39 28.15 -1.82
CA GLN A 81 40.32 27.18 -2.06
C GLN A 81 40.81 25.77 -1.71
N GLN A 82 40.00 25.04 -0.93
CA GLN A 82 40.18 23.62 -0.67
C GLN A 82 38.87 22.89 -0.90
N GLN A 83 38.94 21.61 -1.25
CA GLN A 83 37.77 20.76 -1.44
C GLN A 83 37.80 19.62 -0.41
N GLU A 84 36.72 19.52 0.35
CA GLU A 84 36.51 18.50 1.37
C GLU A 84 35.26 17.67 1.03
N VAL A 85 35.07 16.55 1.72
CA VAL A 85 33.84 15.76 1.66
C VAL A 85 33.28 15.62 3.06
N LYS A 86 31.99 15.95 3.22
CA LYS A 86 31.27 15.81 4.48
C LYS A 86 30.19 14.74 4.35
N TYR A 87 30.16 13.82 5.30
CA TYR A 87 29.08 12.83 5.40
C TYR A 87 28.01 13.32 6.37
N SER A 88 26.76 13.22 5.96
CA SER A 88 25.58 13.50 6.76
C SER A 88 24.60 12.32 6.73
N HIS A 89 23.37 12.57 7.16
CA HIS A 89 22.31 11.57 7.16
C HIS A 89 21.88 11.24 5.73
N LEU A 90 21.64 9.96 5.45
CA LEU A 90 21.20 9.45 4.15
C LEU A 90 22.18 9.72 2.99
N ASP A 91 23.46 9.86 3.30
CA ASP A 91 24.51 10.01 2.28
C ASP A 91 25.19 8.67 1.99
N ILE A 92 25.45 8.35 0.71
CA ILE A 92 26.24 7.16 0.31
C ILE A 92 27.66 7.56 -0.05
N VAL A 93 27.81 8.55 -0.93
CA VAL A 93 29.10 9.00 -1.46
C VAL A 93 29.66 10.18 -0.66
N GLY A 94 28.78 10.92 0.04
CA GLY A 94 29.13 12.12 0.78
C GLY A 94 28.92 13.40 -0.02
N ARG A 95 28.77 14.51 0.69
CA ARG A 95 28.48 15.84 0.14
C ARG A 95 29.79 16.60 -0.11
N PRO A 96 30.03 17.11 -1.33
CA PRO A 96 31.22 17.89 -1.61
C PRO A 96 31.13 19.25 -0.91
N VAL A 97 32.23 19.64 -0.27
CA VAL A 97 32.34 20.91 0.48
C VAL A 97 33.44 21.74 -0.14
N VAL A 98 33.10 22.98 -0.50
CA VAL A 98 34.07 23.98 -0.93
C VAL A 98 34.45 24.81 0.28
N VAL A 99 35.73 24.81 0.63
CA VAL A 99 36.29 25.60 1.73
C VAL A 99 37.06 26.77 1.14
N LEU A 100 36.68 27.97 1.53
CA LEU A 100 37.33 29.22 1.15
C LEU A 100 37.91 29.86 2.41
N GLU A 101 39.23 30.03 2.43
CA GLU A 101 39.93 30.69 3.53
C GLU A 101 40.47 32.06 3.10
N LYS A 102 40.23 33.06 3.95
CA LYS A 102 40.79 34.41 3.77
C LYS A 102 41.25 34.98 5.13
N PRO A 103 42.51 35.41 5.26
CA PRO A 103 42.96 36.20 6.40
C PRO A 103 42.53 37.67 6.28
N ASP A 104 42.48 38.37 7.40
CA ASP A 104 42.28 39.82 7.50
C ASP A 104 41.06 40.32 6.70
N VAL A 105 39.86 39.94 7.16
CA VAL A 105 38.60 40.37 6.56
C VAL A 105 38.06 41.59 7.30
N ILE A 106 37.93 42.69 6.55
CA ILE A 106 37.25 43.93 6.97
C ILE A 106 35.82 43.97 6.40
N PRO A 107 34.90 44.77 6.99
CA PRO A 107 33.50 44.86 6.54
C PRO A 107 33.32 45.21 5.05
N GLU A 108 34.26 45.93 4.44
CA GLU A 108 34.25 46.27 3.01
C GLU A 108 34.39 45.05 2.09
N HIS A 109 34.89 43.92 2.60
CA HIS A 109 34.97 42.67 1.85
C HIS A 109 33.66 41.88 1.83
N ASN A 110 32.57 42.40 2.42
CA ASN A 110 31.22 41.82 2.35
C ASN A 110 30.61 41.92 0.94
N LEU A 111 31.31 41.36 -0.05
CA LEU A 111 30.91 41.29 -1.44
C LEU A 111 30.29 39.93 -1.74
N TYR A 112 29.46 39.89 -2.76
CA TYR A 112 28.86 38.64 -3.24
C TYR A 112 29.91 37.73 -3.86
N PHE A 113 29.91 36.45 -3.48
CA PHE A 113 30.65 35.39 -4.15
C PHE A 113 29.68 34.34 -4.71
N GLN A 114 30.12 33.66 -5.76
CA GLN A 114 29.30 32.72 -6.51
C GLN A 114 29.95 31.34 -6.56
N VAL A 115 29.16 30.30 -6.30
CA VAL A 115 29.59 28.90 -6.43
C VAL A 115 28.69 28.21 -7.44
N TYR A 116 29.25 27.88 -8.60
CA TYR A 116 28.58 27.16 -9.66
C TYR A 116 28.76 25.66 -9.46
N TYR A 117 27.68 24.90 -9.70
CA TYR A 117 27.70 23.46 -9.65
C TYR A 117 26.63 22.86 -10.56
N ARG A 118 26.91 21.70 -11.12
CA ARG A 118 25.95 20.93 -11.91
C ARG A 118 25.29 19.89 -11.03
N PHE A 119 23.97 19.94 -10.93
CA PHE A 119 23.18 19.01 -10.12
C PHE A 119 22.00 18.45 -10.92
N SER A 120 21.85 17.13 -10.91
CA SER A 120 20.76 16.46 -11.60
C SER A 120 19.56 16.25 -10.68
N ASN A 121 18.35 16.61 -11.10
CA ASN A 121 17.14 16.42 -10.28
C ASN A 121 16.87 14.95 -9.97
N ILE A 122 17.31 14.03 -10.84
CA ILE A 122 17.18 12.59 -10.62
C ILE A 122 17.98 12.16 -9.38
N SER A 123 19.08 12.84 -9.05
CA SER A 123 19.85 12.56 -7.83
C SER A 123 19.05 12.79 -6.55
N LEU A 124 18.03 13.65 -6.55
CA LEU A 124 17.16 13.86 -5.38
C LEU A 124 16.33 12.61 -5.04
N LEU A 125 15.97 11.81 -6.04
CA LEU A 125 15.19 10.58 -5.83
C LEU A 125 16.03 9.46 -5.21
N ARG A 126 17.35 9.61 -5.15
CA ARG A 126 18.26 8.60 -4.60
C ARG A 126 18.06 8.43 -3.09
N GLU A 127 17.90 9.52 -2.36
CA GLU A 127 17.68 9.51 -0.91
C GLU A 127 16.39 8.73 -0.51
N PRO A 128 15.19 9.03 -1.06
CA PRO A 128 13.99 8.27 -0.74
C PRO A 128 14.06 6.82 -1.26
N LEU A 129 14.67 6.57 -2.42
CA LEU A 129 14.83 5.22 -2.95
C LEU A 129 15.70 4.35 -2.03
N MET A 130 16.69 4.92 -1.37
CA MET A 130 17.52 4.23 -0.38
C MET A 130 16.66 3.70 0.78
N LEU A 131 15.78 4.54 1.33
CA LEU A 131 14.88 4.15 2.41
C LEU A 131 13.92 3.05 1.96
N ILE A 132 13.29 3.22 0.79
CA ILE A 132 12.38 2.22 0.21
C ILE A 132 13.11 0.88 0.05
N THR A 133 14.34 0.91 -0.46
CA THR A 133 15.15 -0.31 -0.65
C THR A 133 15.48 -0.96 0.69
N GLY A 134 15.83 -0.16 1.72
CA GLY A 134 16.11 -0.67 3.06
C GLY A 134 14.91 -1.39 3.67
N PHE A 135 13.72 -0.78 3.64
CA PHE A 135 12.49 -1.42 4.11
C PHE A 135 12.08 -2.62 3.26
N PHE A 136 12.24 -2.54 1.95
CA PHE A 136 11.97 -3.66 1.06
C PHE A 136 12.81 -4.88 1.40
N LEU A 137 14.12 -4.71 1.62
CA LEU A 137 15.02 -5.80 2.02
C LEU A 137 14.63 -6.39 3.38
N LEU A 138 14.18 -5.56 4.32
CA LEU A 138 13.67 -6.04 5.61
C LEU A 138 12.45 -6.95 5.42
N PHE A 139 11.47 -6.55 4.60
CA PHE A 139 10.29 -7.38 4.31
C PHE A 139 10.66 -8.66 3.58
N VAL A 140 11.57 -8.61 2.62
CA VAL A 140 12.07 -9.82 1.94
C VAL A 140 12.73 -10.76 2.94
N ALA A 141 13.55 -10.25 3.87
CA ALA A 141 14.15 -11.08 4.93
C ALA A 141 13.08 -11.72 5.83
N CYS A 142 12.04 -10.98 6.21
CA CYS A 142 10.90 -11.53 6.96
C CYS A 142 10.16 -12.62 6.18
N ILE A 143 9.91 -12.42 4.88
CA ILE A 143 9.26 -13.41 4.01
C ILE A 143 10.11 -14.67 3.92
N VAL A 144 11.41 -14.53 3.68
CA VAL A 144 12.36 -15.65 3.64
C VAL A 144 12.32 -16.40 4.97
N TYR A 145 12.42 -15.68 6.09
CA TYR A 145 12.36 -16.27 7.44
C TYR A 145 11.06 -17.06 7.68
N MET A 146 9.91 -16.52 7.27
CA MET A 146 8.62 -17.19 7.41
C MET A 146 8.44 -18.38 6.46
N ARG A 147 9.11 -18.35 5.29
CA ARG A 147 9.06 -19.43 4.29
C ARG A 147 10.09 -20.53 4.58
N THR A 148 11.13 -20.24 5.35
CA THR A 148 12.12 -21.25 5.75
C THR A 148 11.57 -22.09 6.90
N ASP A 149 11.21 -23.33 6.60
CA ASP A 149 10.84 -24.32 7.62
C ASP A 149 12.06 -24.73 8.44
N MET A 150 12.34 -24.02 9.53
CA MET A 150 13.33 -24.41 10.54
C MET A 150 12.78 -25.47 11.52
N SER A 151 12.06 -26.46 11.00
CA SER A 151 11.51 -27.57 11.80
C SER A 151 12.57 -28.66 11.99
N ILE A 152 12.95 -28.90 13.25
CA ILE A 152 13.98 -29.88 13.64
C ILE A 152 13.45 -31.33 13.55
N SER A 153 12.13 -31.55 13.69
CA SER A 153 11.53 -32.88 13.56
C SER A 153 10.18 -32.81 12.84
N LYS A 154 10.14 -33.35 11.62
CA LYS A 154 8.94 -33.48 10.79
C LYS A 154 8.03 -34.65 11.22
N SER A 155 8.38 -35.38 12.28
CA SER A 155 7.60 -36.52 12.80
C SER A 155 6.85 -36.22 14.09
N SER A 156 6.93 -34.99 14.63
CA SER A 156 6.16 -34.62 15.82
C SER A 156 4.65 -34.69 15.54
N PRO A 157 3.84 -35.27 16.44
CA PRO A 157 2.38 -35.28 16.33
C PRO A 157 1.78 -33.89 16.13
N SER A 158 2.39 -32.85 16.71
CA SER A 158 1.96 -31.45 16.55
C SER A 158 2.20 -30.89 15.14
N TYR A 159 3.27 -31.31 14.46
CA TYR A 159 3.57 -30.88 13.09
C TYR A 159 2.65 -31.57 12.07
N LEU A 160 2.43 -32.87 12.22
CA LEU A 160 1.49 -33.62 11.41
C LEU A 160 0.05 -33.10 11.59
N ALA A 161 -0.32 -32.76 12.82
CA ALA A 161 -1.61 -32.14 13.10
C ALA A 161 -1.74 -30.79 12.39
N LYS A 162 -0.70 -29.95 12.37
CA LYS A 162 -0.73 -28.67 11.65
C LYS A 162 -0.86 -28.84 10.14
N LEU A 163 -0.11 -29.78 9.56
CA LEU A 163 -0.17 -30.07 8.12
C LEU A 163 -1.57 -30.57 7.70
N GLN A 164 -2.16 -31.45 8.51
CA GLN A 164 -3.53 -31.94 8.29
C GLN A 164 -4.55 -30.80 8.39
N TRP A 165 -4.37 -29.86 9.33
CA TRP A 165 -5.23 -28.69 9.48
C TRP A 165 -5.10 -27.76 8.27
N ASP A 166 -3.88 -27.50 7.77
CA ASP A 166 -3.64 -26.69 6.58
C ASP A 166 -4.31 -27.32 5.33
N GLU A 167 -4.27 -28.65 5.19
CA GLU A 167 -4.93 -29.38 4.10
C GLU A 167 -6.47 -29.32 4.20
N VAL A 168 -7.02 -29.43 5.42
CA VAL A 168 -8.45 -29.23 5.68
C VAL A 168 -8.86 -27.81 5.34
N GLN A 169 -8.11 -26.79 5.76
CA GLN A 169 -8.41 -25.38 5.50
C GLN A 169 -8.37 -25.07 4.00
N ALA A 170 -7.39 -25.58 3.26
CA ALA A 170 -7.33 -25.44 1.80
C ALA A 170 -8.52 -26.12 1.10
N THR A 171 -9.00 -27.25 1.64
CA THR A 171 -10.18 -27.95 1.12
C THR A 171 -11.46 -27.16 1.41
N VAL A 172 -11.59 -26.60 2.62
CA VAL A 172 -12.71 -25.73 3.02
C VAL A 172 -12.78 -24.48 2.13
N GLN A 173 -11.65 -23.83 1.84
CA GLN A 173 -11.61 -22.68 0.92
C GLN A 173 -12.08 -23.03 -0.49
N LYS A 174 -11.72 -24.22 -1.01
CA LYS A 174 -12.24 -24.67 -2.31
C LYS A 174 -13.75 -24.90 -2.26
N ILE A 175 -14.27 -25.46 -1.17
CA ILE A 175 -15.71 -25.65 -0.95
C ILE A 175 -16.42 -24.29 -0.91
N GLN A 176 -15.89 -23.31 -0.19
CA GLN A 176 -16.41 -21.94 -0.16
C GLN A 176 -16.48 -21.31 -1.55
N GLY A 177 -15.40 -21.43 -2.34
CA GLY A 177 -15.39 -20.93 -3.72
C GLY A 177 -16.46 -21.58 -4.62
N ILE A 178 -16.79 -22.85 -4.39
CA ILE A 178 -17.90 -23.53 -5.09
C ILE A 178 -19.25 -22.93 -4.66
N PHE A 179 -19.46 -22.67 -3.36
CA PHE A 179 -20.70 -22.07 -2.86
C PHE A 179 -20.89 -20.63 -3.32
N GLU A 180 -19.83 -19.82 -3.38
CA GLU A 180 -19.89 -18.48 -3.96
C GLU A 180 -20.30 -18.52 -5.45
N GLN A 181 -19.80 -19.50 -6.20
CA GLN A 181 -20.23 -19.73 -7.58
C GLN A 181 -21.70 -20.15 -7.65
N CYS A 182 -22.17 -21.01 -6.73
CA CYS A 182 -23.60 -21.35 -6.64
C CYS A 182 -24.46 -20.10 -6.40
N LEU A 183 -24.10 -19.24 -5.45
CA LEU A 183 -24.82 -17.99 -5.17
C LEU A 183 -24.85 -17.06 -6.40
N ALA A 184 -23.75 -16.95 -7.14
CA ALA A 184 -23.72 -16.17 -8.39
C ALA A 184 -24.68 -16.73 -9.47
N VAL A 185 -24.83 -18.06 -9.56
CA VAL A 185 -25.82 -18.69 -10.44
C VAL A 185 -27.25 -18.40 -9.97
N HIS A 186 -27.50 -18.38 -8.65
CA HIS A 186 -28.79 -17.98 -8.08
C HIS A 186 -29.16 -16.54 -8.46
N ASP A 187 -28.22 -15.60 -8.31
CA ASP A 187 -28.42 -14.19 -8.67
C ASP A 187 -28.71 -14.01 -10.17
N LYS A 188 -28.03 -14.79 -11.02
CA LYS A 188 -28.28 -14.79 -12.48
C LYS A 188 -29.67 -15.31 -12.82
N LEU A 189 -30.17 -16.33 -12.10
CA LEU A 189 -31.51 -16.86 -12.33
C LEU A 189 -32.59 -15.89 -11.84
N GLU A 190 -32.37 -15.21 -10.70
CA GLU A 190 -33.24 -14.12 -10.27
C GLU A 190 -33.26 -12.95 -11.26
N ALA A 191 -32.10 -12.54 -11.79
CA ALA A 191 -32.01 -11.50 -12.80
C ALA A 191 -32.81 -11.87 -14.07
N SER A 192 -32.70 -13.13 -14.52
CA SER A 192 -33.50 -13.64 -15.64
C SER A 192 -35.01 -13.57 -15.39
N LEU A 193 -35.47 -13.74 -14.15
CA LEU A 193 -36.89 -13.58 -13.80
C LEU A 193 -37.32 -12.11 -13.80
N ARG A 194 -36.45 -11.18 -13.39
CA ARG A 194 -36.70 -9.73 -13.48
C ARG A 194 -36.70 -9.24 -14.94
N ASP A 195 -35.84 -9.80 -15.78
CA ASP A 195 -35.89 -9.48 -17.21
C ASP A 195 -37.13 -10.05 -17.88
N LEU A 196 -37.54 -11.27 -17.54
CA LEU A 196 -38.81 -11.85 -18.03
C LEU A 196 -40.01 -10.94 -17.72
N SER A 197 -40.08 -10.35 -16.53
CA SER A 197 -41.17 -9.44 -16.19
C SER A 197 -41.15 -8.13 -16.98
N ARG A 198 -39.97 -7.71 -17.48
CA ARG A 198 -39.77 -6.48 -18.25
C ARG A 198 -39.94 -6.66 -19.76
N THR A 199 -39.37 -7.72 -20.34
CA THR A 199 -39.36 -7.96 -21.80
C THR A 199 -40.39 -8.98 -22.27
N GLY A 200 -40.90 -9.83 -21.37
CA GLY A 200 -41.85 -10.90 -21.70
C GLY A 200 -41.24 -12.06 -22.50
N ASP A 201 -39.91 -12.15 -22.61
CA ASP A 201 -39.23 -13.21 -23.36
C ASP A 201 -39.10 -14.51 -22.54
N ILE A 202 -40.01 -15.43 -22.81
CA ILE A 202 -40.10 -16.74 -22.16
C ILE A 202 -38.97 -17.68 -22.61
N GLN A 203 -38.46 -17.56 -23.83
CA GLN A 203 -37.46 -18.48 -24.38
C GLN A 203 -36.08 -18.22 -23.76
N SER A 204 -35.69 -16.96 -23.63
CA SER A 204 -34.48 -16.57 -22.90
C SER A 204 -34.50 -17.06 -21.45
N CYS A 205 -35.65 -16.94 -20.78
CA CYS A 205 -35.84 -17.38 -19.40
C CYS A 205 -35.78 -18.92 -19.24
N LYS A 206 -36.32 -19.68 -20.21
CA LYS A 206 -36.18 -21.16 -20.24
C LYS A 206 -34.74 -21.59 -20.53
N ALA A 207 -34.02 -20.87 -21.39
CA ALA A 207 -32.62 -21.12 -21.67
C ALA A 207 -31.72 -20.86 -20.45
N ALA A 208 -31.93 -19.74 -19.74
CA ALA A 208 -31.22 -19.42 -18.50
C ALA A 208 -31.42 -20.48 -17.41
N ARG A 209 -32.64 -21.02 -17.27
CA ARG A 209 -32.93 -22.13 -16.35
C ARG A 209 -32.16 -23.40 -16.70
N LYS A 210 -32.11 -23.79 -17.98
CA LYS A 210 -31.35 -24.97 -18.43
C LYS A 210 -29.85 -24.79 -18.23
N ALA A 211 -29.33 -23.59 -18.48
CA ALA A 211 -27.93 -23.26 -18.23
C ALA A 211 -27.59 -23.36 -16.73
N ALA A 212 -28.43 -22.79 -15.85
CA ALA A 212 -28.27 -22.88 -14.40
C ALA A 212 -28.32 -24.33 -13.89
N ASP A 213 -29.27 -25.15 -14.37
CA ASP A 213 -29.36 -26.58 -14.01
C ASP A 213 -28.10 -27.38 -14.42
N THR A 214 -27.50 -27.02 -15.56
CA THR A 214 -26.25 -27.63 -16.01
C THR A 214 -25.08 -27.23 -15.11
N GLN A 215 -24.98 -25.94 -14.75
CA GLN A 215 -23.95 -25.43 -13.85
C GLN A 215 -24.06 -26.01 -12.44
N PHE A 216 -25.26 -26.13 -11.87
CA PHE A 216 -25.44 -26.76 -10.56
C PHE A 216 -25.06 -28.25 -10.56
N LYS A 217 -25.30 -28.98 -11.64
CA LYS A 217 -24.86 -30.38 -11.77
C LYS A 217 -23.34 -30.51 -11.84
N GLU A 218 -22.68 -29.57 -12.52
CA GLU A 218 -21.21 -29.51 -12.59
C GLU A 218 -20.60 -29.18 -11.21
N LEU A 219 -21.08 -28.12 -10.56
CA LEU A 219 -20.65 -27.74 -9.21
C LEU A 219 -20.92 -28.85 -8.17
N SER A 220 -22.05 -29.55 -8.28
CA SER A 220 -22.32 -30.71 -7.42
C SER A 220 -21.38 -31.88 -7.67
N LYS A 221 -20.85 -32.04 -8.90
CA LYS A 221 -19.88 -33.09 -9.22
C LYS A 221 -18.51 -32.75 -8.62
N ASP A 222 -18.12 -31.48 -8.65
CA ASP A 222 -16.84 -31.00 -8.11
C ASP A 222 -16.82 -30.96 -6.57
N LEU A 223 -17.99 -30.79 -5.94
CA LEU A 223 -18.14 -30.84 -4.49
C LEU A 223 -17.95 -32.25 -3.90
N LYS A 224 -18.40 -33.30 -4.60
CA LYS A 224 -18.32 -34.70 -4.12
C LYS A 224 -16.91 -35.16 -3.72
N PRO A 225 -15.85 -34.97 -4.54
CA PRO A 225 -14.51 -35.39 -4.16
C PRO A 225 -13.98 -34.57 -2.97
N LEU A 226 -14.29 -33.27 -2.88
CA LEU A 226 -13.84 -32.43 -1.76
C LEU A 226 -14.49 -32.85 -0.44
N LEU A 227 -15.77 -33.22 -0.46
CA LEU A 227 -16.46 -33.76 0.70
C LEU A 227 -15.89 -35.11 1.15
N ALA A 228 -15.55 -35.99 0.21
CA ALA A 228 -14.89 -37.27 0.53
C ALA A 228 -13.51 -37.05 1.18
N THR A 229 -12.73 -36.07 0.71
CA THR A 229 -11.45 -35.68 1.33
C THR A 229 -11.67 -35.12 2.74
N LEU A 230 -12.67 -34.26 2.93
CA LEU A 230 -13.00 -33.70 4.24
C LEU A 230 -13.43 -34.78 5.25
N GLN A 231 -14.22 -35.76 4.81
CA GLN A 231 -14.70 -36.88 5.63
C GLN A 231 -13.58 -37.84 6.03
N SER A 232 -12.54 -37.96 5.22
CA SER A 232 -11.37 -38.81 5.51
C SER A 232 -10.40 -38.19 6.54
N SER A 233 -10.53 -36.89 6.82
CA SER A 233 -9.64 -36.19 7.74
C SER A 233 -10.20 -36.17 9.17
N PRO A 234 -9.48 -36.70 10.18
CA PRO A 234 -9.96 -36.77 11.57
C PRO A 234 -10.12 -35.39 12.25
N GLN A 235 -9.52 -34.33 11.70
CA GLN A 235 -9.58 -32.97 12.26
C GLN A 235 -10.80 -32.17 11.78
N SER A 236 -11.52 -32.66 10.79
CA SER A 236 -12.71 -31.99 10.26
C SER A 236 -13.95 -32.15 11.15
N TYR A 237 -13.87 -32.88 12.27
CA TYR A 237 -15.04 -33.25 13.09
C TYR A 237 -15.91 -32.07 13.55
N GLN A 238 -15.32 -30.88 13.72
CA GLN A 238 -16.05 -29.66 14.10
C GLN A 238 -16.64 -28.89 12.91
N ILE A 239 -16.07 -29.06 11.71
CA ILE A 239 -16.41 -28.30 10.49
C ILE A 239 -17.35 -29.11 9.58
N LEU A 240 -17.13 -30.43 9.47
CA LEU A 240 -17.90 -31.37 8.67
C LEU A 240 -19.42 -31.25 8.86
N PRO A 241 -19.99 -31.25 10.09
CA PRO A 241 -21.45 -31.16 10.24
C PRO A 241 -22.03 -29.82 9.74
N LYS A 242 -21.23 -28.73 9.78
CA LYS A 242 -21.66 -27.41 9.29
C LYS A 242 -21.58 -27.32 7.78
N VAL A 243 -20.55 -27.93 7.18
CA VAL A 243 -20.46 -28.08 5.72
C VAL A 243 -21.59 -28.96 5.20
N GLU A 244 -21.93 -30.06 5.89
CA GLU A 244 -23.07 -30.91 5.52
C GLU A 244 -24.41 -30.17 5.62
N ASP A 245 -24.65 -29.40 6.69
CA ASP A 245 -25.84 -28.54 6.82
C ASP A 245 -25.91 -27.49 5.70
N LEU A 246 -24.77 -26.85 5.38
CA LEU A 246 -24.67 -25.88 4.28
C LEU A 246 -25.04 -26.52 2.92
N ILE A 247 -24.57 -27.74 2.64
CA ILE A 247 -24.91 -28.49 1.41
C ILE A 247 -26.40 -28.79 1.34
N VAL A 248 -27.02 -29.18 2.46
CA VAL A 248 -28.45 -29.48 2.51
C VAL A 248 -29.27 -28.22 2.24
N LYS A 249 -28.95 -27.11 2.91
CA LYS A 249 -29.66 -25.83 2.73
C LYS A 249 -29.49 -25.27 1.32
N GLU A 250 -28.30 -25.39 0.73
CA GLU A 250 -28.05 -24.99 -0.65
C GLU A 250 -28.90 -25.78 -1.64
N ARG A 251 -29.00 -27.11 -1.48
CA ARG A 251 -29.87 -27.94 -2.32
C ARG A 251 -31.35 -27.58 -2.17
N GLU A 252 -31.79 -27.32 -0.94
CA GLU A 252 -33.17 -26.88 -0.67
C GLU A 252 -33.46 -25.52 -1.33
N MET A 253 -32.50 -24.59 -1.28
CA MET A 253 -32.59 -23.30 -1.95
C MET A 253 -32.67 -23.45 -3.47
N GLN A 254 -31.80 -24.28 -4.06
CA GLN A 254 -31.79 -24.58 -5.48
C GLN A 254 -33.14 -25.15 -5.95
N GLU A 255 -33.72 -26.11 -5.21
CA GLU A 255 -35.00 -26.73 -5.55
C GLU A 255 -36.16 -25.72 -5.49
N LYS A 256 -36.21 -24.89 -4.44
CA LYS A 256 -37.23 -23.85 -4.27
C LYS A 256 -37.11 -22.77 -5.34
N LEU A 257 -35.90 -22.37 -5.71
CA LEU A 257 -35.65 -21.39 -6.76
C LEU A 257 -36.07 -21.94 -8.14
N MET A 258 -35.74 -23.20 -8.45
CA MET A 258 -36.17 -23.86 -9.69
C MET A 258 -37.70 -24.02 -9.78
N THR A 259 -38.36 -24.28 -8.65
CA THR A 259 -39.82 -24.35 -8.56
C THR A 259 -40.46 -22.98 -8.81
N ARG A 260 -39.89 -21.91 -8.22
CA ARG A 260 -40.33 -20.53 -8.47
C ARG A 260 -40.17 -20.16 -9.94
N HIS A 261 -39.03 -20.47 -10.55
CA HIS A 261 -38.78 -20.20 -11.97
C HIS A 261 -39.79 -20.92 -12.87
N SER A 262 -40.15 -22.17 -12.56
CA SER A 262 -41.22 -22.89 -13.27
C SER A 262 -42.57 -22.22 -13.12
N THR A 263 -42.93 -21.84 -11.89
CA THR A 263 -44.23 -21.24 -11.57
C THR A 263 -44.42 -19.89 -12.27
N VAL A 264 -43.36 -19.08 -12.34
CA VAL A 264 -43.37 -17.79 -13.04
C VAL A 264 -43.43 -18.00 -14.56
N VAL A 265 -42.63 -18.91 -15.12
CA VAL A 265 -42.67 -19.18 -16.57
C VAL A 265 -44.06 -19.70 -17.00
N ASP A 266 -44.65 -20.61 -16.24
CA ASP A 266 -45.98 -21.17 -16.53
C ASP A 266 -47.11 -20.13 -16.42
N SER A 267 -46.99 -19.15 -15.51
CA SER A 267 -47.99 -18.08 -15.37
C SER A 267 -47.95 -17.11 -16.55
N PHE A 268 -46.75 -16.81 -17.07
CA PHE A 268 -46.57 -16.01 -18.30
C PHE A 268 -47.04 -16.75 -19.56
N GLU A 269 -46.78 -18.06 -19.68
CA GLU A 269 -47.27 -18.87 -20.83
C GLU A 269 -48.80 -18.98 -20.88
N LYS A 270 -49.44 -19.13 -19.73
CA LYS A 270 -50.90 -19.27 -19.62
C LYS A 270 -51.65 -17.93 -19.50
N LYS A 271 -50.94 -16.79 -19.49
CA LYS A 271 -51.48 -15.44 -19.21
C LYS A 271 -52.34 -15.39 -17.93
N LEU A 272 -52.00 -16.21 -16.94
CA LEU A 272 -52.71 -16.29 -15.66
C LEU A 272 -52.31 -15.09 -14.80
N ARG A 273 -53.06 -13.98 -14.90
CA ARG A 273 -53.01 -12.89 -13.92
C ARG A 273 -54.08 -13.12 -12.85
N GLY A 274 -53.65 -13.64 -11.71
CA GLY A 274 -54.51 -13.80 -10.53
C GLY A 274 -53.72 -13.49 -9.26
N GLN A 275 -54.37 -12.82 -8.30
CA GLN A 275 -53.80 -12.41 -7.02
C GLN A 275 -53.21 -13.61 -6.23
N ASP A 276 -53.77 -14.81 -6.42
CA ASP A 276 -53.27 -16.06 -5.83
C ASP A 276 -51.90 -16.51 -6.37
N VAL A 277 -51.60 -16.23 -7.65
CA VAL A 277 -50.31 -16.59 -8.26
C VAL A 277 -49.22 -15.65 -7.75
N GLU A 278 -49.51 -14.36 -7.63
CA GLU A 278 -48.61 -13.37 -7.04
C GLU A 278 -48.33 -13.66 -5.56
N ASN A 279 -49.36 -14.03 -4.78
CA ASN A 279 -49.21 -14.42 -3.37
C ASN A 279 -48.33 -15.69 -3.22
N ARG A 280 -48.47 -16.68 -4.10
CA ARG A 280 -47.63 -17.88 -4.10
C ARG A 280 -46.18 -17.57 -4.45
N ILE A 281 -45.94 -16.69 -5.43
CA ILE A 281 -44.59 -16.26 -5.83
C ILE A 281 -43.94 -15.45 -4.70
N ALA A 282 -44.69 -14.58 -4.02
CA ALA A 282 -44.19 -13.79 -2.88
C ALA A 282 -43.80 -14.69 -1.69
N LEU A 283 -44.63 -15.70 -1.36
CA LEU A 283 -44.32 -16.67 -0.31
C LEU A 283 -43.07 -17.49 -0.64
N GLN A 284 -42.89 -17.89 -1.91
CA GLN A 284 -41.68 -18.58 -2.36
C GLN A 284 -40.45 -17.67 -2.27
N GLN A 285 -40.56 -16.39 -2.65
CA GLN A 285 -39.47 -15.42 -2.56
C GLN A 285 -39.02 -15.21 -1.11
N GLN A 286 -39.96 -15.08 -0.17
CA GLN A 286 -39.63 -14.91 1.25
C GLN A 286 -38.87 -16.12 1.81
N LYS A 287 -39.27 -17.34 1.42
CA LYS A 287 -38.58 -18.57 1.84
C LYS A 287 -37.19 -18.70 1.22
N ILE A 288 -37.00 -18.28 -0.03
CA ILE A 288 -35.69 -18.27 -0.69
C ILE A 288 -34.77 -17.23 -0.03
N ALA A 289 -35.29 -16.04 0.30
CA ALA A 289 -34.51 -15.01 1.00
C ALA A 289 -34.05 -15.45 2.40
N ALA A 290 -34.92 -16.14 3.16
CA ALA A 290 -34.55 -16.70 4.46
C ALA A 290 -33.46 -17.77 4.34
N LEU A 291 -33.60 -18.69 3.38
CA LEU A 291 -32.58 -19.73 3.13
C LEU A 291 -31.25 -19.13 2.68
N ARG A 292 -31.27 -18.10 1.83
CA ARG A 292 -30.06 -17.39 1.39
C ARG A 292 -29.32 -16.79 2.58
N GLN A 293 -30.03 -16.12 3.49
CA GLN A 293 -29.43 -15.52 4.68
C GLN A 293 -28.81 -16.59 5.59
N GLU A 294 -29.44 -17.76 5.72
CA GLU A 294 -28.89 -18.87 6.47
C GLU A 294 -27.63 -19.46 5.81
N VAL A 295 -27.63 -19.63 4.49
CA VAL A 295 -26.46 -20.10 3.71
C VAL A 295 -25.28 -19.12 3.85
N GLU A 296 -25.53 -17.82 3.69
CA GLU A 296 -24.51 -16.77 3.86
C GLU A 296 -23.96 -16.75 5.28
N SER A 297 -24.81 -16.88 6.31
CA SER A 297 -24.37 -16.92 7.71
C SER A 297 -23.50 -18.14 8.05
N LEU A 298 -23.82 -19.30 7.47
CA LEU A 298 -23.04 -20.52 7.65
C LEU A 298 -21.70 -20.42 6.91
N LEU A 299 -21.67 -19.78 5.74
CA LEU A 299 -20.45 -19.58 4.96
C LEU A 299 -19.49 -18.60 5.66
N GLU A 300 -20.01 -17.52 6.23
CA GLU A 300 -19.26 -16.57 7.07
C GLU A 300 -18.69 -17.27 8.30
N TYR A 301 -19.50 -18.07 9.00
CA TYR A 301 -19.03 -18.83 10.15
C TYR A 301 -17.93 -19.85 9.79
N ILE A 302 -18.02 -20.52 8.63
CA ILE A 302 -16.98 -21.45 8.16
C ILE A 302 -15.71 -20.70 7.73
N SER A 303 -15.80 -19.42 7.35
CA SER A 303 -14.65 -18.57 7.01
C SER A 303 -13.87 -18.07 8.22
N GLU A 304 -14.52 -17.99 9.38
CA GLU A 304 -13.90 -17.58 10.65
C GLU A 304 -13.13 -18.71 11.35
N ILE A 305 -13.31 -19.97 10.91
CA ILE A 305 -12.62 -21.15 11.44
C ILE A 305 -11.32 -21.39 10.67
#